data_AF-A0A7V2I0M6-F1
#
_entry.id   AF-A0A7V2I0M6-F1
#
_cell.length_a   1.000
_cell.length_b   1.000
_cell.length_c   1.000
_cell.angle_alpha   90.00
_cell.angle_beta   90.00
_cell.angle_gamma   90.00
#
_symmetry.space_group_name_H-M   'P 1'
#
loop_
_entity.id
_entity.type
_entity.pdbx_description
1 polymer ?
#
loop_
_entity_poly.entity_id
_entity_poly.type
_entity_poly.pdbx_seq_one_letter_code
_entity_poly.pdbx_strand_id
1 'polypeptide(L)'
;MLLVIIILLLFLLIFLLSGIRIVPEYERIVILRLGKAQKEAKGPGIVLVIPIIDYPIRVDLRERVFEIAEQFGDIILDDVLSKREEINQKLQMRIMAAERNRRAMITKAEGEKQSQILRAEGYALALSKIYEVAKNIDPNTIALEYLKTLENISKIIISEILSKVKK
;
A
#
# COMPACT_ATOMS: atom_id res chain seq x y z
N MET A 1 -33.18 13.23 -78.90
CA MET A 1 -32.02 14.06 -78.51
C MET A 1 -32.41 15.35 -77.80
N LEU A 2 -33.24 16.22 -78.39
CA LEU A 2 -33.59 17.52 -77.77
C LEU A 2 -34.24 17.40 -76.37
N LEU A 3 -35.22 16.50 -76.22
CA LEU A 3 -35.90 16.25 -74.93
C LEU A 3 -34.94 15.70 -73.86
N VAL A 4 -33.99 14.86 -74.26
CA VAL A 4 -32.94 14.33 -73.38
C VAL A 4 -31.98 15.45 -72.93
N ILE A 5 -31.62 16.35 -73.84
CA ILE A 5 -30.77 17.52 -73.53
C ILE A 5 -31.48 18.46 -72.55
N ILE A 6 -32.77 18.72 -72.74
CA ILE A 6 -33.58 19.57 -71.85
C ILE A 6 -33.66 18.97 -70.43
N ILE A 7 -33.90 17.66 -70.32
CA ILE A 7 -33.92 16.96 -69.03
C ILE A 7 -32.56 17.02 -68.35
N LEU A 8 -31.47 16.79 -69.09
CA LEU A 8 -30.11 16.87 -68.56
C LEU A 8 -29.77 18.28 -68.06
N LEU A 9 -30.18 19.30 -68.79
CA LEU A 9 -29.94 20.70 -68.44
C LEU A 9 -30.77 21.13 -67.20
N LEU A 10 -32.02 20.68 -67.11
CA LEU A 10 -32.87 20.89 -65.94
C LEU A 10 -32.29 20.19 -64.70
N PHE A 11 -31.83 18.95 -64.86
CA PHE A 11 -31.20 18.19 -63.78
C PHE A 11 -29.91 18.87 -63.31
N LEU A 12 -29.06 19.34 -64.23
CA LEU A 12 -27.86 20.10 -63.93
C LEU A 12 -28.18 21.40 -63.19
N LEU A 13 -29.23 22.13 -63.60
CA LEU A 13 -29.66 23.36 -62.97
C LEU A 13 -30.13 23.13 -61.53
N ILE A 14 -30.95 22.10 -61.30
CA ILE A 14 -31.42 21.71 -59.96
C ILE A 14 -30.22 21.30 -59.08
N PHE A 15 -29.26 20.59 -59.66
CA PHE A 15 -28.04 20.16 -58.97
C PHE A 15 -27.18 21.34 -58.51
N LEU A 16 -27.03 22.37 -59.35
CA LEU A 16 -26.30 23.59 -58.98
C LEU A 16 -27.02 24.39 -57.88
N LEU A 17 -28.35 24.53 -57.97
CA LEU A 17 -29.14 25.27 -56.99
C LEU A 17 -29.17 24.57 -55.62
N SER A 18 -29.21 23.24 -55.60
CA SER A 18 -29.21 22.44 -54.36
C SER A 18 -27.93 22.61 -53.53
N GLY A 19 -26.84 23.07 -54.14
CA GLY A 19 -25.56 23.29 -53.47
C GLY A 19 -25.44 24.61 -52.69
N ILE A 20 -26.41 25.51 -52.81
CA ILE A 20 -26.37 26.81 -52.13
C ILE A 20 -26.87 26.64 -50.69
N ARG A 21 -25.99 26.84 -49.71
CA ARG A 21 -26.36 26.90 -48.28
C ARG A 21 -26.00 28.24 -47.66
N ILE A 22 -26.90 28.75 -46.83
CA ILE A 22 -26.72 30.00 -46.08
C ILE A 22 -26.27 29.64 -44.67
N VAL A 23 -25.11 30.16 -44.25
CA VAL A 23 -24.52 29.91 -42.92
C VAL A 23 -24.57 31.20 -42.09
N PRO A 24 -25.09 31.15 -40.85
CA PRO A 24 -25.10 32.30 -39.93
C PRO A 24 -23.70 32.77 -39.52
N GLU A 25 -23.55 34.03 -39.11
CA GLU A 25 -22.26 34.67 -38.80
C GLU A 25 -21.47 34.04 -37.64
N TYR A 26 -22.19 33.45 -36.67
CA TYR A 26 -21.61 32.79 -35.49
C TYR A 26 -21.26 31.31 -35.73
N GLU A 27 -21.52 30.77 -36.92
CA GLU A 27 -21.18 29.39 -37.29
C GLU A 27 -20.15 29.42 -38.42
N ARG A 28 -19.12 28.57 -38.33
CA ARG A 28 -18.20 28.33 -39.43
C ARG A 28 -18.44 26.94 -40.00
N ILE A 29 -18.47 26.83 -41.33
CA ILE A 29 -18.67 25.55 -41.98
C ILE A 29 -17.33 24.98 -42.47
N VAL A 30 -17.01 23.79 -42.00
CA VAL A 30 -15.88 23.00 -42.48
C VAL A 30 -16.42 22.02 -43.50
N ILE A 31 -15.92 22.09 -44.73
CA ILE A 31 -16.30 21.15 -45.78
C ILE A 31 -15.29 20.00 -45.78
N LEU A 32 -15.79 18.79 -45.58
CA LEU A 32 -15.04 17.56 -45.78
C LEU A 32 -15.27 17.08 -47.20
N ARG A 33 -14.23 17.15 -48.03
CA ARG A 33 -14.25 16.63 -49.40
C ARG A 33 -13.50 15.31 -49.43
N LEU A 34 -14.19 14.21 -49.75
CA LEU A 34 -13.59 12.87 -49.88
C LEU A 34 -12.75 12.47 -48.64
N GLY A 35 -13.24 12.78 -47.44
CA GLY A 35 -12.58 12.44 -46.17
C GLY A 35 -11.41 13.37 -45.77
N LYS A 36 -11.10 14.41 -46.55
CA LYS A 36 -10.11 15.44 -46.17
C LYS A 36 -10.82 16.76 -45.86
N ALA A 37 -10.47 17.36 -44.74
CA ALA A 37 -10.91 18.72 -44.42
C ALA A 37 -10.25 19.70 -45.39
N GLN A 38 -11.05 20.56 -46.02
CA GLN A 38 -10.52 21.65 -46.81
C GLN A 38 -9.77 22.61 -45.86
N LYS A 39 -8.56 23.04 -46.25
CA LYS A 39 -7.65 23.84 -45.40
C LYS A 39 -8.27 25.14 -44.88
N GLU A 40 -9.27 25.64 -45.57
CA GLU A 40 -9.97 26.87 -45.22
C GLU A 40 -11.42 26.55 -44.93
N ALA A 41 -11.78 26.69 -43.65
CA ALA A 41 -13.16 26.66 -43.22
C ALA A 41 -13.87 27.91 -43.77
N LYS A 42 -14.93 27.71 -44.55
CA LYS A 42 -15.58 28.78 -45.30
C LYS A 42 -16.31 29.71 -44.32
N GLY A 43 -16.09 31.01 -44.53
CA GLY A 43 -16.67 32.07 -43.72
C GLY A 43 -18.20 32.14 -43.83
N PRO A 44 -18.84 32.96 -42.99
CA PRO A 44 -20.29 33.10 -42.97
C PRO A 44 -20.83 33.73 -44.26
N GLY A 45 -22.07 33.42 -44.59
CA GLY A 45 -22.73 33.84 -45.83
C GLY A 45 -23.12 32.68 -46.75
N ILE A 46 -23.16 32.95 -48.06
CA ILE A 46 -23.56 31.97 -49.06
C ILE A 46 -22.38 31.04 -49.36
N VAL A 47 -22.49 29.79 -48.91
CA VAL A 47 -21.50 28.75 -49.12
C VAL A 47 -22.01 27.77 -50.17
N LEU A 48 -21.24 27.65 -51.26
CA LEU A 48 -21.46 26.62 -52.27
C LEU A 48 -20.86 25.29 -51.80
N VAL A 49 -21.72 24.28 -51.68
CA VAL A 49 -21.42 22.90 -51.29
C VAL A 49 -21.87 21.98 -52.41
N ILE A 50 -21.01 21.10 -52.90
CA ILE A 50 -21.40 20.13 -53.95
C ILE A 50 -22.05 18.92 -53.27
N PRO A 51 -23.38 18.69 -53.41
CA PRO A 51 -24.12 17.76 -52.54
C PRO A 51 -23.66 16.29 -52.62
N ILE A 52 -22.96 15.87 -53.69
CA ILE A 52 -22.45 14.49 -53.85
C ILE A 52 -21.06 14.31 -53.24
N ILE A 53 -20.24 15.36 -53.20
CA ILE A 53 -18.79 15.27 -52.91
C ILE A 53 -18.44 15.87 -51.55
N ASP A 54 -19.18 16.91 -51.15
CA ASP A 54 -18.86 17.77 -50.03
C ASP A 54 -19.80 17.46 -48.85
N TYR A 55 -19.23 17.14 -47.70
CA TYR A 55 -19.95 16.98 -46.43
C TYR A 55 -19.76 18.23 -45.55
N PRO A 56 -20.79 19.08 -45.39
CA PRO A 56 -20.69 20.28 -44.58
C PRO A 56 -20.89 20.00 -43.09
N ILE A 57 -19.89 20.34 -42.26
CA ILE A 57 -19.97 20.29 -40.79
C ILE A 57 -19.95 21.71 -40.25
N ARG A 58 -20.91 22.04 -39.37
CA ARG A 58 -20.98 23.36 -38.72
C ARG A 58 -20.23 23.30 -37.40
N VAL A 59 -19.36 24.28 -37.17
CA VAL A 59 -18.60 24.47 -35.94
C VAL A 59 -18.97 25.83 -35.38
N ASP A 60 -19.43 25.84 -34.14
CA ASP A 60 -19.71 27.06 -33.41
C ASP A 60 -18.39 27.74 -33.04
N LEU A 61 -18.25 29.01 -33.38
CA LEU A 61 -17.06 29.79 -33.03
C LEU A 61 -17.15 30.39 -31.63
N ARG A 62 -18.28 30.22 -30.94
CA ARG A 62 -18.45 30.73 -29.59
C ARG A 62 -17.57 29.96 -28.62
N GLU A 63 -16.89 30.71 -27.78
CA GLU A 63 -16.21 30.16 -26.61
C GLU A 63 -17.30 29.70 -25.63
N ARG A 64 -17.48 28.38 -25.53
CA ARG A 64 -18.23 27.81 -24.43
C ARG A 64 -17.28 27.73 -23.26
N VAL A 65 -17.46 28.65 -22.31
CA VAL A 65 -16.89 28.49 -20.98
C VAL A 65 -17.59 27.28 -20.38
N PHE A 66 -16.93 26.13 -20.47
CA PHE A 66 -17.29 25.03 -19.60
C PHE A 66 -16.93 25.52 -18.20
N GLU A 67 -17.93 25.78 -17.37
CA GLU A 67 -17.72 25.81 -15.93
C GLU A 67 -17.18 24.43 -15.57
N ILE A 68 -15.86 24.36 -15.44
CA ILE A 68 -15.22 23.27 -14.72
C ILE A 68 -15.82 23.44 -13.35
N ALA A 69 -16.83 22.62 -13.00
CA ALA A 69 -17.24 22.50 -11.62
C ALA A 69 -15.94 22.36 -10.85
N GLU A 70 -15.63 23.33 -10.00
CA GLU A 70 -14.39 23.39 -9.23
C GLU A 70 -14.37 22.22 -8.26
N GLN A 71 -14.24 21.00 -8.76
CA GLN A 71 -13.94 19.82 -7.99
C GLN A 71 -12.42 19.72 -7.80
N PHE A 72 -11.81 20.88 -7.59
CA PHE A 72 -10.45 21.06 -7.07
C PHE A 72 -10.44 22.04 -5.89
N GLY A 73 -11.61 22.53 -5.45
CA GLY A 73 -11.75 23.46 -4.34
C GLY A 73 -11.76 22.84 -2.95
N ASP A 74 -11.64 21.50 -2.83
CA ASP A 74 -11.59 20.82 -1.53
C ASP A 74 -11.06 19.39 -1.68
N ILE A 75 -9.79 19.22 -2.12
CA ILE A 75 -9.00 18.21 -1.41
C ILE A 75 -8.64 18.92 -0.11
N ILE A 76 -9.56 18.83 0.86
CA ILE A 76 -9.56 19.67 2.05
C ILE A 76 -8.17 19.54 2.67
N LEU A 77 -7.51 20.67 2.92
CA LEU A 77 -6.20 20.66 3.61
C LEU A 77 -6.27 19.78 4.88
N ASP A 78 -7.43 19.76 5.54
CA ASP A 78 -7.77 18.90 6.68
C ASP A 78 -7.74 17.39 6.38
N ASP A 79 -8.10 16.93 5.18
CA ASP A 79 -8.02 15.51 4.79
C ASP A 79 -6.56 15.06 4.65
N VAL A 80 -5.70 15.92 4.11
CA VAL A 80 -4.26 15.63 3.98
C VAL A 80 -3.58 15.73 5.36
N LEU A 81 -3.95 16.72 6.17
CA LEU A 81 -3.43 16.90 7.52
C LEU A 81 -3.86 15.72 8.44
N SER A 82 -5.13 15.32 8.41
CA SER A 82 -5.63 14.20 9.22
C SER A 82 -4.95 12.87 8.84
N LYS A 83 -4.76 12.59 7.55
CA LYS A 83 -4.04 11.40 7.09
C LYS A 83 -2.57 11.41 7.54
N ARG A 84 -1.91 12.58 7.46
CA ARG A 84 -0.52 12.75 7.92
C ARG A 84 -0.40 12.51 9.42
N GLU A 85 -1.34 13.03 10.20
CA GLU A 85 -1.40 12.80 11.64
C GLU A 85 -1.61 11.31 11.97
N GLU A 86 -2.54 10.64 11.30
CA GLU A 86 -2.77 9.20 11.46
C GLU A 86 -1.49 8.39 11.16
N ILE A 87 -0.82 8.69 10.06
CA ILE A 87 0.44 8.02 9.67
C ILE A 87 1.53 8.26 10.71
N ASN A 88 1.68 9.51 11.19
CA ASN A 88 2.66 9.85 12.20
C ASN A 88 2.38 9.15 13.52
N GLN A 89 1.12 9.11 13.97
CA GLN A 89 0.71 8.38 15.18
C GLN A 89 0.99 6.88 15.04
N LYS A 90 0.63 6.28 13.90
CA LYS A 90 0.89 4.86 13.63
C LYS A 90 2.37 4.53 13.60
N LEU A 91 3.19 5.40 13.03
CA LEU A 91 4.64 5.25 13.01
C LEU A 91 5.23 5.33 14.43
N GLN A 92 4.80 6.32 15.22
CA GLN A 92 5.23 6.46 16.62
C GLN A 92 4.83 5.25 17.46
N MET A 93 3.60 4.73 17.31
CA MET A 93 3.15 3.52 18.00
C MET A 93 4.03 2.31 17.66
N ARG A 94 4.38 2.13 16.38
CA ARG A 94 5.24 1.01 15.95
C ARG A 94 6.66 1.12 16.49
N ILE A 95 7.26 2.32 16.44
CA ILE A 95 8.60 2.56 16.98
C ILE A 95 8.60 2.31 18.50
N MET A 96 7.64 2.88 19.22
CA MET A 96 7.52 2.69 20.66
C MET A 96 7.33 1.22 21.04
N ALA A 97 6.47 0.48 20.33
CA ALA A 97 6.25 -0.94 20.58
C ALA A 97 7.52 -1.77 20.32
N ALA A 98 8.23 -1.49 19.21
CA ALA A 98 9.49 -2.16 18.89
C ALA A 98 10.58 -1.87 19.94
N GLU A 99 10.71 -0.61 20.37
CA GLU A 99 11.63 -0.22 21.44
C GLU A 99 11.28 -0.88 22.77
N ARG A 100 10.00 -0.94 23.16
CA ARG A 100 9.55 -1.63 24.37
C ARG A 100 9.95 -3.09 24.37
N ASN A 101 9.70 -3.79 23.26
CA ASN A 101 10.08 -5.20 23.12
C ASN A 101 11.59 -5.39 23.24
N ARG A 102 12.38 -4.54 22.56
CA ARG A 102 13.84 -4.59 22.63
C ARG A 102 14.36 -4.33 24.04
N ARG A 103 13.85 -3.30 24.72
CA ARG A 103 14.22 -2.97 26.11
C ARG A 103 13.84 -4.10 27.05
N ALA A 104 12.63 -4.66 26.92
CA ALA A 104 12.20 -5.80 27.73
C ALA A 104 13.08 -7.04 27.54
N MET A 105 13.49 -7.35 26.30
CA MET A 105 14.43 -8.44 26.03
C MET A 105 15.80 -8.22 26.70
N ILE A 106 16.33 -6.99 26.62
CA ILE A 106 17.61 -6.65 27.26
C ILE A 106 17.49 -6.78 28.78
N THR A 107 16.49 -6.17 29.39
CA THR A 107 16.28 -6.24 30.85
C THR A 107 16.07 -7.68 31.32
N LYS A 108 15.36 -8.50 30.55
CA LYS A 108 15.19 -9.92 30.86
C LYS A 108 16.52 -10.67 30.78
N ALA A 109 17.30 -10.48 29.73
CA ALA A 109 18.61 -11.12 29.56
C ALA A 109 19.60 -10.68 30.65
N GLU A 110 19.59 -9.40 31.02
CA GLU A 110 20.38 -8.86 32.13
C GLU A 110 19.95 -9.46 33.47
N GLY A 111 18.65 -9.53 33.73
CA GLY A 111 18.11 -10.16 34.94
C GLY A 111 18.47 -11.66 35.03
N GLU A 112 18.40 -12.39 33.92
CA GLU A 112 18.82 -13.80 33.86
C GLU A 112 20.33 -13.94 34.14
N LYS A 113 21.17 -13.11 33.50
CA LYS A 113 22.62 -13.09 33.74
C LYS A 113 22.93 -12.78 35.20
N GLN A 114 22.31 -11.75 35.76
CA GLN A 114 22.54 -11.33 37.14
C GLN A 114 22.06 -12.39 38.14
N SER A 115 20.91 -13.03 37.87
CA SER A 115 20.44 -14.16 38.68
C SER A 115 21.42 -15.33 38.65
N GLN A 116 21.97 -15.66 37.48
CA GLN A 116 22.96 -16.74 37.35
C GLN A 116 24.26 -16.43 38.11
N ILE A 117 24.76 -15.20 38.03
CA ILE A 117 25.95 -14.75 38.78
C ILE A 117 25.67 -14.85 40.28
N LEU A 118 24.56 -14.28 40.75
CA LEU A 118 24.21 -14.31 42.17
C LEU A 118 24.03 -15.75 42.69
N ARG A 119 23.46 -16.64 41.87
CA ARG A 119 23.37 -18.06 42.20
C ARG A 119 24.76 -18.68 42.32
N ALA A 120 25.65 -18.46 41.35
CA ALA A 120 27.01 -18.98 41.36
C ALA A 120 27.81 -18.48 42.57
N GLU A 121 27.70 -17.20 42.91
CA GLU A 121 28.31 -16.61 44.11
C GLU A 121 27.72 -17.22 45.39
N GLY A 122 26.40 -17.40 45.45
CA GLY A 122 25.73 -18.07 46.56
C GLY A 122 26.22 -19.51 46.74
N TYR A 123 26.37 -20.26 45.64
CA TYR A 123 26.92 -21.63 45.67
C TYR A 123 28.38 -21.65 46.10
N ALA A 124 29.22 -20.75 45.59
CA ALA A 124 30.63 -20.66 45.97
C ALA A 124 30.78 -20.34 47.46
N LEU A 125 29.98 -19.40 47.98
CA LEU A 125 29.96 -19.04 49.40
C LEU A 125 29.46 -20.19 50.28
N ALA A 126 28.43 -20.91 49.84
CA ALA A 126 27.96 -22.09 50.55
C ALA A 126 29.03 -23.18 50.59
N LEU A 127 29.69 -23.44 49.45
CA LEU A 127 30.75 -24.43 49.34
C LEU A 127 31.96 -24.05 50.19
N SER A 128 32.36 -22.78 50.22
CA SER A 128 33.47 -22.31 51.06
C SER A 128 33.16 -22.51 52.54
N LYS A 129 31.92 -22.24 52.98
CA LYS A 129 31.47 -22.51 54.35
C LYS A 129 31.46 -24.01 54.67
N ILE A 130 30.98 -24.85 53.75
CA ILE A 130 31.02 -26.31 53.91
C ILE A 130 32.47 -26.79 54.06
N TYR A 131 33.38 -26.30 53.21
CA TYR A 131 34.79 -26.65 53.26
C TYR A 131 35.46 -26.20 54.57
N GLU A 132 35.14 -24.99 55.04
CA GLU A 132 35.65 -24.45 56.31
C GLU A 132 35.23 -25.32 57.50
N VAL A 133 33.97 -25.76 57.55
CA VAL A 133 33.50 -26.70 58.58
C VAL A 133 34.16 -28.06 58.41
N ALA A 134 34.23 -28.59 57.18
CA ALA A 134 34.80 -29.90 56.89
C ALA A 134 36.29 -30.01 57.22
N LYS A 135 37.07 -28.92 57.07
CA LYS A 135 38.48 -28.86 57.46
C LYS A 135 38.72 -29.19 58.94
N ASN A 136 37.74 -28.94 59.80
CA ASN A 136 37.82 -29.18 61.24
C ASN A 136 37.32 -30.59 61.65
N ILE A 137 36.92 -31.45 60.71
CA ILE A 137 36.32 -32.77 60.96
C ILE A 137 37.33 -33.89 60.68
N ASP A 138 37.32 -34.95 61.49
CA ASP A 138 38.19 -36.12 61.33
C ASP A 138 37.91 -36.87 60.00
N PRO A 139 38.93 -37.22 59.18
CA PRO A 139 38.78 -37.86 57.87
C PRO A 139 37.87 -39.10 57.84
N ASN A 140 37.83 -39.89 58.91
CA ASN A 140 36.97 -41.08 58.98
C ASN A 140 35.48 -40.73 59.04
N THR A 141 35.13 -39.59 59.64
CA THR A 141 33.73 -39.13 59.76
C THR A 141 33.18 -38.70 58.40
N ILE A 142 33.99 -38.03 57.59
CA ILE A 142 33.61 -37.61 56.23
C ILE A 142 33.35 -38.83 55.34
N ALA A 143 34.19 -39.88 55.45
CA ALA A 143 34.00 -41.12 54.70
C ALA A 143 32.70 -41.85 55.10
N LEU A 144 32.37 -41.85 56.40
CA LEU A 144 31.10 -42.39 56.91
C LEU A 144 29.89 -41.61 56.38
N GLU A 145 29.96 -40.27 56.35
CA GLU A 145 28.90 -39.43 55.78
C GLU A 145 28.69 -39.70 54.28
N TYR A 146 29.78 -39.87 53.52
CA TYR A 146 29.74 -40.27 52.11
C TYR A 146 29.09 -41.65 51.90
N LEU A 147 29.45 -42.64 52.71
CA LEU A 147 28.83 -43.97 52.64
C LEU A 147 27.34 -43.91 52.98
N LYS A 148 26.95 -43.10 53.96
CA LYS A 148 25.56 -42.92 54.40
C LYS A 148 24.72 -42.19 53.35
N THR A 149 25.29 -41.19 52.67
CA THR A 149 24.63 -40.52 51.53
C THR A 149 24.47 -41.46 50.34
N LEU A 150 25.46 -42.30 50.03
CA LEU A 150 25.34 -43.34 49.00
C LEU A 150 24.25 -44.37 49.35
N GLU A 151 24.16 -44.81 50.60
CA GLU A 151 23.09 -45.70 51.07
C GLU A 151 21.70 -45.04 50.92
N ASN A 152 21.58 -43.77 51.30
CA ASN A 152 20.35 -43.01 51.14
C ASN A 152 19.95 -42.82 49.67
N ILE A 153 20.90 -42.50 48.79
CA ILE A 153 20.66 -42.40 47.34
C ILE A 153 20.18 -43.75 46.80
N SER A 154 20.82 -44.86 47.20
CA SER A 154 20.38 -46.20 46.84
C SER A 154 18.94 -46.47 47.27
N LYS A 155 18.58 -46.12 48.52
CA LYS A 155 17.21 -46.23 49.03
C LYS A 155 16.20 -45.38 48.24
N ILE A 156 16.56 -44.15 47.85
CA ILE A 156 15.72 -43.27 47.03
C ILE A 156 15.53 -43.87 45.63
N ILE A 157 16.61 -44.32 44.98
CA ILE A 157 16.53 -44.95 43.66
C ILE A 157 15.68 -46.22 43.71
N ILE A 158 15.88 -47.07 44.71
CA ILE A 158 15.10 -48.29 44.91
C ILE A 158 13.62 -47.95 45.12
N SER A 159 13.29 -46.94 45.94
CA SER A 159 11.89 -46.54 46.16
C SER A 159 11.24 -45.97 44.91
N GLU A 160 11.98 -45.19 44.12
CA GLU A 160 11.49 -44.62 42.87
C GLU A 160 11.28 -45.69 41.79
N ILE A 161 12.18 -46.68 41.68
CA ILE A 161 12.02 -47.86 40.81
C ILE A 161 10.82 -48.70 41.27
N LEU A 162 10.69 -48.99 42.56
CA LEU A 162 9.54 -49.74 43.11
C LEU A 162 8.21 -49.02 42.84
N SER A 163 8.19 -47.69 42.82
CA SER A 163 6.99 -46.91 42.49
C SER A 163 6.57 -47.03 41.02
N LYS A 164 7.54 -47.18 40.11
CA LYS A 164 7.30 -47.36 38.67
C LYS A 164 6.91 -48.78 38.29
N VAL A 165 7.37 -49.78 39.05
CA VAL A 165 7.05 -51.21 38.81
C VAL A 165 5.66 -51.61 39.35
N LYS A 166 5.08 -50.86 40.29
CA LYS A 166 3.74 -51.10 40.84
C LYS A 166 2.57 -50.49 40.04
N LYS A 167 2.85 -49.80 38.93
CA LYS A 167 1.87 -49.30 37.95
C LYS A 167 1.87 -50.18 36.72
#